data_AF-T0NBD5-F1
#
_entry.id   AF-T0NBD5-F1
#
_cell.length_a   1.000
_cell.length_b   1.000
_cell.length_c   1.000
_cell.angle_alpha   90.00
_cell.angle_beta   90.00
_cell.angle_gamma   90.00
#
_symmetry.space_group_name_H-M   'P 1'
#
loop_
_entity.id
_entity.type
_entity.pdbx_description
1 polymer ?
#
loop_
_entity_poly.entity_id
_entity_poly.type
_entity_poly.pdbx_seq_one_letter_code
_entity_poly.pdbx_strand_id
1 'polypeptide(L)'
;MVWHVINGASINATDIYYISGLPNAFEFFFATIAVILSSYTAAYSIVGEKIQKSLEPLLSTPVSDGEIILGKAISAFIPSFTAVLLANSIYMALIDRVTYHLLGYSHYPNLSAVIVLLLLVSLGIIISIEVSTMSSARVNDPRSAHQLSMVGSIPFFIVYILTEISVISLTNTTLLIISGIVVAVDVLMYPIVIKTFSREMILTNWK
;
A
#
# COMPACT_ATOMS: atom_id res chain seq x y z
N MET A 1 10.53 10.04 29.02
CA MET A 1 10.93 8.86 28.24
C MET A 1 12.34 9.03 27.65
N VAL A 2 12.58 10.01 26.77
CA VAL A 2 13.95 10.39 26.32
C VAL A 2 14.89 10.73 27.50
N TRP A 3 14.35 11.37 28.55
CA TRP A 3 15.10 11.74 29.75
C TRP A 3 15.62 10.55 30.60
N HIS A 4 14.95 9.40 30.57
CA HIS A 4 15.41 8.20 31.30
C HIS A 4 16.51 7.45 30.53
N VAL A 5 16.42 7.44 29.20
CA VAL A 5 17.42 6.85 28.30
C VAL A 5 18.75 7.63 28.33
N ILE A 6 18.70 8.95 28.54
CA ILE A 6 19.90 9.80 28.66
C ILE A 6 20.60 9.61 30.02
N ASN A 7 19.87 9.26 31.08
CA ASN A 7 20.38 9.26 32.46
C ASN A 7 20.85 7.90 33.00
N GLY A 8 21.01 6.88 32.15
CA GLY A 8 21.54 5.58 32.57
C GLY A 8 20.70 4.85 33.63
N ALA A 9 19.40 5.15 33.71
CA ALA A 9 18.49 4.42 34.59
C ALA A 9 18.23 3.01 34.03
N SER A 10 18.16 2.01 34.92
CA SER A 10 17.87 0.62 34.56
C SER A 10 16.62 0.53 33.69
N ILE A 11 16.76 -0.09 32.51
CA ILE A 11 15.70 -0.29 31.54
C ILE A 11 14.65 -1.21 32.19
N ASN A 12 13.45 -0.68 32.47
CA ASN A 12 12.36 -1.51 33.02
C ASN A 12 11.79 -2.41 31.92
N ALA A 13 11.24 -3.57 32.30
CA ALA A 13 10.62 -4.52 31.34
C ALA A 13 9.49 -3.88 30.50
N THR A 14 8.83 -2.86 31.05
CA THR A 14 7.84 -2.05 30.33
C THR A 14 8.47 -1.21 29.21
N ASP A 15 9.66 -0.66 29.42
CA ASP A 15 10.34 0.16 28.41
C ASP A 15 10.79 -0.69 27.22
N ILE A 16 11.20 -1.95 27.45
CA ILE A 16 11.57 -2.90 26.38
C ILE A 16 10.35 -3.24 25.51
N TYR A 17 9.17 -3.42 26.11
CA TYR A 17 7.93 -3.66 25.36
C TYR A 17 7.60 -2.48 24.44
N TYR A 18 7.66 -1.24 24.92
CA TYR A 18 7.41 -0.05 24.09
C TYR A 18 8.50 0.18 23.01
N ILE A 19 9.77 -0.06 23.33
CA ILE A 19 10.88 0.06 22.38
C ILE A 19 10.75 -0.96 21.23
N SER A 20 10.18 -2.14 21.50
CA SER A 20 9.93 -3.17 20.47
C SER A 20 8.60 -3.00 19.73
N GLY A 21 7.57 -2.41 20.37
CA GLY A 21 6.25 -2.21 19.76
C GLY A 21 6.20 -1.03 18.78
N LEU A 22 6.91 0.06 19.09
CA LEU A 22 6.88 1.28 18.30
C LEU A 22 7.44 1.08 16.87
N PRO A 23 8.59 0.41 16.64
CA PRO A 23 9.05 0.09 15.29
C PRO A 23 8.04 -0.68 14.45
N ASN A 24 7.34 -1.66 15.03
CA ASN A 24 6.32 -2.47 14.34
C ASN A 24 5.11 -1.62 13.90
N ALA A 25 4.70 -0.66 14.72
CA ALA A 25 3.64 0.27 14.31
C ALA A 25 4.09 1.17 13.14
N PHE A 26 5.36 1.58 13.13
CA PHE A 26 5.92 2.35 12.03
C PHE A 26 6.00 1.56 10.71
N GLU A 27 6.10 0.23 10.75
CA GLU A 27 6.08 -0.61 9.53
C GLU A 27 4.77 -0.47 8.74
N PHE A 28 3.63 -0.23 9.42
CA PHE A 28 2.35 0.00 8.75
C PHE A 28 2.33 1.27 7.89
N PHE A 29 3.19 2.26 8.18
CA PHE A 29 3.33 3.42 7.30
C PHE A 29 3.85 3.02 5.93
N PHE A 30 4.69 2.00 5.81
CA PHE A 30 5.17 1.54 4.50
C PHE A 30 4.04 0.97 3.65
N ALA A 31 3.08 0.25 4.25
CA ALA A 31 1.87 -0.19 3.54
C ALA A 31 1.05 1.01 3.04
N THR A 32 0.90 2.05 3.87
CA THR A 32 0.18 3.27 3.48
C THR A 32 0.90 4.04 2.37
N ILE A 33 2.22 4.19 2.47
CA ILE A 33 3.06 4.81 1.44
C ILE A 33 2.97 4.02 0.13
N ALA A 34 2.92 2.69 0.19
CA ALA A 34 2.77 1.84 -0.99
C ALA A 34 1.47 2.13 -1.74
N VAL A 35 0.35 2.27 -1.02
CA VAL A 35 -0.96 2.64 -1.58
C VAL A 35 -0.88 4.02 -2.24
N ILE A 36 -0.27 5.00 -1.58
CA ILE A 36 -0.14 6.36 -2.12
C ILE A 36 0.72 6.35 -3.41
N LEU A 37 1.89 5.71 -3.39
CA LEU A 37 2.79 5.64 -4.54
C LEU A 37 2.14 4.93 -5.73
N SER A 38 1.47 3.80 -5.49
CA SER A 38 0.78 3.05 -6.54
C SER A 38 -0.43 3.78 -7.11
N SER A 39 -1.16 4.54 -6.31
CA SER A 39 -2.28 5.36 -6.83
C SER A 39 -1.78 6.44 -7.78
N TYR A 40 -0.59 7.00 -7.52
CA TYR A 40 0.02 7.99 -8.41
C TYR A 40 0.46 7.35 -9.74
N THR A 41 1.20 6.25 -9.68
CA THR A 41 1.67 5.56 -10.91
C THR A 41 0.51 5.02 -11.74
N ALA A 42 -0.52 4.45 -11.11
CA ALA A 42 -1.71 3.96 -11.78
C ALA A 42 -2.56 5.07 -12.42
N ALA A 43 -2.78 6.18 -11.70
CA ALA A 43 -3.54 7.33 -12.22
C ALA A 43 -2.89 7.91 -13.48
N TYR A 44 -1.56 8.07 -13.49
CA TYR A 44 -0.84 8.59 -14.64
C TYR A 44 -0.77 7.60 -15.81
N SER A 45 -0.65 6.30 -15.54
CA SER A 45 -0.65 5.27 -16.60
C SER A 45 -2.00 5.19 -17.33
N ILE A 46 -3.12 5.32 -16.62
CA ILE A 46 -4.44 5.16 -17.23
C ILE A 46 -4.96 6.48 -17.81
N VAL A 47 -4.94 7.57 -17.01
CA VAL A 47 -5.49 8.86 -17.43
C VAL A 47 -4.54 9.62 -18.35
N GLY A 48 -3.23 9.45 -18.19
CA GLY A 48 -2.25 10.03 -19.11
C GLY A 48 -2.42 9.52 -20.54
N GLU A 49 -2.64 8.21 -20.71
CA GLU A 49 -2.92 7.60 -22.02
C GLU A 49 -4.28 8.04 -22.60
N LYS A 50 -5.29 8.26 -21.74
CA LYS A 50 -6.57 8.85 -22.14
C LYS A 50 -6.39 10.25 -22.74
N ILE A 51 -5.55 11.08 -22.15
CA ILE A 51 -5.25 12.44 -22.67
C ILE A 51 -4.46 12.35 -23.99
N GLN A 52 -3.51 11.41 -24.08
CA GLN A 52 -2.66 11.23 -25.26
C GLN A 52 -3.35 10.54 -26.44
N LYS A 53 -4.63 10.13 -26.30
CA LYS A 53 -5.40 9.35 -27.29
C LYS A 53 -4.73 8.04 -27.74
N SER A 54 -3.80 7.51 -26.95
CA SER A 54 -3.09 6.26 -27.27
C SER A 54 -3.92 5.00 -27.01
N LEU A 55 -5.11 5.15 -26.41
CA LEU A 55 -6.05 4.05 -26.15
C LEU A 55 -6.81 3.60 -27.39
N GLU A 56 -7.03 4.47 -28.39
CA GLU A 56 -7.74 4.12 -29.63
C GLU A 56 -6.96 3.08 -30.47
N PRO A 57 -5.63 3.21 -30.67
CA PRO A 57 -4.83 2.15 -31.27
C PRO A 57 -4.77 0.88 -30.41
N LEU A 58 -4.77 0.99 -29.09
CA LEU A 58 -4.66 -0.16 -28.19
C LEU A 58 -5.92 -1.04 -28.24
N LEU A 59 -7.11 -0.43 -28.32
CA LEU A 59 -8.39 -1.14 -28.49
C LEU A 59 -8.56 -1.77 -29.87
N SER A 60 -7.74 -1.38 -30.86
CA SER A 60 -7.71 -1.98 -32.19
C SER A 60 -6.84 -3.25 -32.26
N THR A 61 -6.09 -3.55 -31.20
CA THR A 61 -5.34 -4.80 -31.08
C THR A 61 -6.25 -5.95 -30.64
N PRO A 62 -5.98 -7.20 -31.04
CA PRO A 62 -6.79 -8.38 -30.68
C PRO A 62 -6.55 -8.83 -29.22
N VAL A 63 -6.25 -7.89 -28.31
CA VAL A 63 -5.96 -8.15 -26.89
C VAL A 63 -7.23 -7.91 -26.09
N SER A 64 -7.51 -8.77 -25.11
CA SER A 64 -8.69 -8.61 -24.25
C SER A 64 -8.53 -7.42 -23.30
N ASP A 65 -9.64 -6.76 -22.94
CA ASP A 65 -9.63 -5.61 -22.03
C ASP A 65 -8.99 -5.96 -20.67
N GLY A 66 -9.16 -7.22 -20.22
CA GLY A 66 -8.55 -7.74 -19.00
C GLY A 66 -7.02 -7.83 -19.07
N GLU A 67 -6.45 -8.27 -20.19
CA GLU A 67 -5.00 -8.33 -20.38
C GLU A 67 -4.36 -6.94 -20.41
N ILE A 68 -5.06 -5.95 -20.99
CA ILE A 68 -4.61 -4.55 -21.00
C ILE A 68 -4.55 -4.00 -19.57
N ILE A 69 -5.64 -4.16 -18.80
CA ILE A 69 -5.69 -3.69 -17.41
C ILE A 69 -4.62 -4.38 -16.57
N LEU A 70 -4.43 -5.68 -16.74
CA LEU A 70 -3.45 -6.47 -15.98
C LEU A 70 -2.01 -6.07 -16.33
N GLY A 71 -1.70 -5.83 -17.60
CA GLY A 71 -0.40 -5.31 -18.03
C GLY A 71 -0.09 -3.93 -17.43
N LYS A 72 -1.09 -3.03 -17.39
CA LYS A 72 -0.96 -1.71 -16.76
C LYS A 72 -0.82 -1.81 -15.24
N ALA A 73 -1.59 -2.70 -14.62
CA ALA A 73 -1.49 -2.98 -13.19
C ALA A 73 -0.08 -3.46 -12.82
N ILE A 74 0.50 -4.39 -13.57
CA ILE A 74 1.88 -4.87 -13.35
C ILE A 74 2.89 -3.73 -13.55
N SER A 75 2.71 -2.90 -14.58
CA SER A 75 3.59 -1.76 -14.85
C SER A 75 3.58 -0.73 -13.73
N ALA A 76 2.45 -0.53 -13.03
CA ALA A 76 2.34 0.31 -11.84
C ALA A 76 2.83 -0.40 -10.56
N PHE A 77 2.62 -1.72 -10.45
CA PHE A 77 2.97 -2.52 -9.28
C PHE A 77 4.48 -2.59 -9.08
N ILE A 78 5.24 -2.94 -10.12
CA ILE A 78 6.69 -3.15 -10.04
C ILE A 78 7.44 -1.94 -9.46
N PRO A 79 7.29 -0.71 -9.97
CA PRO A 79 8.01 0.44 -9.44
C PRO A 79 7.59 0.79 -8.01
N SER A 80 6.30 0.69 -7.69
CA SER A 80 5.79 1.00 -6.35
C SER A 80 6.26 -0.01 -5.31
N PHE A 81 6.19 -1.30 -5.64
CA PHE A 81 6.66 -2.38 -4.75
C PHE A 81 8.17 -2.28 -4.52
N THR A 82 8.95 -2.06 -5.59
CA THR A 82 10.42 -1.94 -5.49
C THR A 82 10.82 -0.74 -4.62
N ALA A 83 10.17 0.41 -4.80
CA ALA A 83 10.46 1.61 -4.01
C ALA A 83 10.20 1.38 -2.51
N VAL A 84 9.08 0.75 -2.16
CA VAL A 84 8.72 0.47 -0.77
C VAL A 84 9.64 -0.61 -0.17
N LEU A 85 10.00 -1.63 -0.95
CA LEU A 85 10.92 -2.68 -0.50
C LEU A 85 12.30 -2.11 -0.18
N LEU A 86 12.84 -1.22 -1.01
CA LEU A 86 14.10 -0.53 -0.75
C LEU A 86 13.99 0.38 0.48
N ALA A 87 12.94 1.19 0.57
CA ALA A 87 12.74 2.10 1.69
C ALA A 87 12.60 1.35 3.03
N ASN A 88 11.83 0.26 3.04
CA ASN A 88 11.63 -0.56 4.23
C ASN A 88 12.92 -1.31 4.63
N SER A 89 13.70 -1.78 3.65
CA SER A 89 14.99 -2.43 3.91
C SER A 89 16.00 -1.47 4.55
N ILE A 90 16.04 -0.21 4.08
CA ILE A 90 16.86 0.85 4.69
C ILE A 90 16.37 1.15 6.12
N TYR A 91 15.05 1.23 6.32
CA TYR A 91 14.47 1.44 7.63
C TYR A 91 14.84 0.35 8.64
N MET A 92 14.67 -0.93 8.27
CA MET A 92 15.06 -2.05 9.13
C MET A 92 16.53 -1.99 9.53
N ALA A 93 17.42 -1.74 8.57
CA ALA A 93 18.86 -1.64 8.82
C ALA A 93 19.24 -0.47 9.75
N LEU A 94 18.54 0.67 9.62
CA LEU A 94 18.76 1.83 10.49
C LEU A 94 18.25 1.58 11.91
N ILE A 95 17.07 0.99 12.06
CA ILE A 95 16.52 0.64 13.38
C ILE A 95 17.41 -0.36 14.07
N ASP A 96 17.83 -1.43 13.38
CA ASP A 96 18.75 -2.41 13.96
C ASP A 96 20.03 -1.73 14.44
N ARG A 97 20.61 -0.81 13.66
CA ARG A 97 21.82 -0.09 14.08
C ARG A 97 21.61 0.79 15.31
N VAL A 98 20.46 1.48 15.41
CA VAL A 98 20.15 2.36 16.55
C VAL A 98 19.85 1.54 17.80
N THR A 99 19.09 0.46 17.65
CA THR A 99 18.59 -0.33 18.77
C THR A 99 19.58 -1.43 19.20
N TYR A 100 20.59 -1.76 18.39
CA TYR A 100 21.63 -2.75 18.73
C TYR A 100 22.31 -2.44 20.07
N HIS A 101 22.62 -1.16 20.33
CA HIS A 101 23.25 -0.74 21.57
C HIS A 101 22.33 -0.83 22.80
N LEU A 102 21.01 -0.86 22.60
CA LEU A 102 19.99 -0.90 23.66
C LEU A 102 19.49 -2.33 23.94
N LEU A 103 19.26 -3.12 22.89
CA LEU A 103 18.71 -4.48 22.99
C LEU A 103 19.80 -5.57 23.04
N GLY A 104 20.98 -5.31 22.48
CA GLY A 104 22.05 -6.31 22.36
C GLY A 104 21.80 -7.40 21.30
N TYR A 105 20.71 -7.32 20.54
CA TYR A 105 20.38 -8.20 19.41
C TYR A 105 19.70 -7.42 18.26
N SER A 106 19.73 -7.96 17.05
CA SER A 106 19.01 -7.40 15.88
C SER A 106 17.51 -7.64 16.04
N HIS A 107 16.70 -6.58 16.00
CA HIS A 107 15.25 -6.68 16.13
C HIS A 107 14.61 -7.17 14.83
N TYR A 108 15.15 -6.75 13.69
CA TYR A 108 14.75 -7.18 12.37
C TYR A 108 15.72 -8.22 11.79
N PRO A 109 15.24 -9.10 10.88
CA PRO A 109 13.86 -9.23 10.41
C PRO A 109 12.99 -10.02 11.39
N ASN A 110 11.81 -9.49 11.72
CA ASN A 110 10.80 -10.17 12.54
C ASN A 110 9.65 -10.71 11.66
N LEU A 111 8.80 -11.59 12.19
CA LEU A 111 7.70 -12.18 11.42
C LEU A 111 6.67 -11.12 10.98
N SER A 112 6.39 -10.14 11.83
CA SER A 112 5.44 -9.05 11.57
C SER A 112 5.84 -8.22 10.35
N ALA A 113 7.11 -7.85 10.26
CA ALA A 113 7.72 -7.10 9.18
C ALA A 113 7.58 -7.81 7.83
N VAL A 114 7.83 -9.12 7.84
CA VAL A 114 7.69 -9.95 6.63
C VAL A 114 6.23 -10.02 6.19
N ILE A 115 5.29 -10.18 7.14
CA ILE A 115 3.85 -10.19 6.83
C ILE A 115 3.39 -8.83 6.30
N VAL A 116 3.81 -7.73 6.92
CA VAL A 116 3.47 -6.37 6.47
C VAL A 116 4.06 -6.12 5.08
N LEU A 117 5.33 -6.42 4.87
CA LEU A 117 6.04 -6.12 3.62
C LEU A 117 5.61 -7.01 2.45
N LEU A 118 5.40 -8.32 2.66
CA LEU A 118 5.06 -9.22 1.55
C LEU A 118 3.57 -9.35 1.33
N LEU A 119 2.77 -9.35 2.39
CA LEU A 119 1.31 -9.45 2.29
C LEU A 119 0.69 -8.06 2.22
N LEU A 120 0.79 -7.27 3.29
CA LEU A 120 -0.04 -6.06 3.42
C LEU A 120 0.32 -4.98 2.38
N VAL A 121 1.61 -4.78 2.10
CA VAL A 121 2.09 -3.85 1.07
C VAL A 121 1.64 -4.31 -0.32
N SER A 122 1.83 -5.60 -0.67
CA SER A 122 1.43 -6.12 -1.99
C SER A 122 -0.06 -5.98 -2.23
N LEU A 123 -0.87 -6.34 -1.22
CA LEU A 123 -2.33 -6.21 -1.29
C LEU A 123 -2.76 -4.74 -1.34
N GLY A 124 -2.13 -3.87 -0.56
CA GLY A 124 -2.41 -2.43 -0.61
C GLY A 124 -2.12 -1.81 -1.98
N ILE A 125 -1.07 -2.25 -2.67
CA ILE A 125 -0.79 -1.81 -4.04
C ILE A 125 -1.90 -2.27 -5.00
N ILE A 126 -2.41 -3.50 -4.85
CA ILE A 126 -3.49 -4.03 -5.70
C ILE A 126 -4.77 -3.21 -5.52
N ILE A 127 -5.29 -3.06 -4.30
CA ILE A 127 -6.47 -2.21 -4.01
C ILE A 127 -6.29 -0.80 -4.59
N SER A 128 -5.09 -0.22 -4.45
CA SER A 128 -4.82 1.13 -4.95
C SER A 128 -4.94 1.23 -6.46
N ILE A 129 -4.42 0.25 -7.19
CA ILE A 129 -4.53 0.16 -8.64
C ILE A 129 -5.98 -0.04 -9.06
N GLU A 130 -6.73 -0.90 -8.36
CA GLU A 130 -8.15 -1.14 -8.64
C GLU A 130 -8.99 0.12 -8.45
N VAL A 131 -8.85 0.79 -7.31
CA VAL A 131 -9.52 2.06 -7.02
C VAL A 131 -9.12 3.13 -8.03
N SER A 132 -7.84 3.19 -8.41
CA SER A 132 -7.37 4.15 -9.41
C SER A 132 -7.87 3.87 -10.82
N THR A 133 -8.10 2.61 -11.14
CA THR A 133 -8.73 2.22 -12.40
C THR A 133 -10.19 2.66 -12.41
N MET A 134 -10.92 2.49 -11.30
CA MET A 134 -12.30 2.99 -11.17
C MET A 134 -12.39 4.51 -11.20
N SER A 135 -11.47 5.22 -10.55
CA SER A 135 -11.46 6.68 -10.52
C SER A 135 -11.21 7.26 -11.91
N SER A 136 -10.31 6.64 -12.70
CA SER A 136 -9.98 7.04 -14.07
C SER A 136 -11.17 7.08 -15.03
N ALA A 137 -12.22 6.29 -14.78
CA ALA A 137 -13.44 6.31 -15.57
C ALA A 137 -14.26 7.60 -15.38
N ARG A 138 -14.14 8.26 -14.22
CA ARG A 138 -14.94 9.44 -13.84
C ARG A 138 -14.25 10.76 -14.11
N VAL A 139 -12.93 10.76 -14.27
CA VAL A 139 -12.14 12.00 -14.42
C VAL A 139 -11.27 11.98 -15.67
N ASN A 140 -10.93 13.18 -16.15
CA ASN A 140 -10.10 13.39 -17.34
C ASN A 140 -8.70 13.92 -17.01
N ASP A 141 -8.40 14.18 -15.73
CA ASP A 141 -7.13 14.74 -15.27
C ASP A 141 -6.43 13.77 -14.28
N PRO A 142 -5.13 13.42 -14.49
CA PRO A 142 -4.41 12.50 -13.63
C PRO A 142 -4.31 12.93 -12.18
N ARG A 143 -4.23 14.24 -11.90
CA ARG A 143 -4.14 14.75 -10.53
C ARG A 143 -5.46 14.54 -9.79
N SER A 144 -6.57 14.86 -10.44
CA SER A 144 -7.91 14.61 -9.93
C SER A 144 -8.16 13.11 -9.71
N ALA A 145 -7.65 12.26 -10.60
CA ALA A 145 -7.73 10.80 -10.45
C ALA A 145 -6.97 10.33 -9.22
N HIS A 146 -5.72 10.77 -9.06
CA HIS A 146 -4.90 10.44 -7.89
C HIS A 146 -5.58 10.83 -6.59
N GLN A 147 -6.14 12.05 -6.49
CA GLN A 147 -6.85 12.51 -5.30
C GLN A 147 -8.07 11.63 -4.97
N LEU A 148 -8.84 11.23 -5.97
CA LEU A 148 -9.96 10.32 -5.76
C LEU A 148 -9.49 8.91 -5.38
N SER A 149 -8.36 8.46 -5.93
CA SER A 149 -7.73 7.18 -5.61
C SER A 149 -7.18 7.13 -4.19
N MET A 150 -6.82 8.26 -3.58
CA MET A 150 -6.36 8.32 -2.18
C MET A 150 -7.41 7.79 -1.20
N VAL A 151 -8.69 7.74 -1.57
CA VAL A 151 -9.74 7.10 -0.76
C VAL A 151 -9.40 5.62 -0.47
N GLY A 152 -8.68 4.94 -1.37
CA GLY A 152 -8.19 3.58 -1.15
C GLY A 152 -7.17 3.45 0.00
N SER A 153 -6.55 4.55 0.45
CA SER A 153 -5.64 4.56 1.60
C SER A 153 -6.35 4.65 2.95
N ILE A 154 -7.63 5.06 2.98
CA ILE A 154 -8.39 5.26 4.22
C ILE A 154 -8.44 4.00 5.10
N PRO A 155 -8.71 2.79 4.58
CA PRO A 155 -8.74 1.58 5.39
C PRO A 155 -7.42 1.33 6.14
N PHE A 156 -6.28 1.62 5.49
CA PHE A 156 -4.95 1.47 6.08
C PHE A 156 -4.71 2.47 7.21
N PHE A 157 -5.13 3.73 7.02
CA PHE A 157 -5.08 4.73 8.09
C PHE A 157 -5.99 4.38 9.28
N ILE A 158 -7.18 3.83 9.03
CA ILE A 158 -8.08 3.39 10.10
C ILE A 158 -7.41 2.29 10.92
N VAL A 159 -6.85 1.27 10.27
CA VAL A 159 -6.14 0.17 10.95
C VAL A 159 -4.98 0.73 11.78
N TYR A 160 -4.17 1.63 11.22
CA TYR A 160 -3.06 2.28 11.92
C TYR A 160 -3.52 3.05 13.17
N ILE A 161 -4.58 3.86 13.06
CA ILE A 161 -5.09 4.62 14.20
C ILE A 161 -5.61 3.67 15.29
N LEU A 162 -6.33 2.61 14.90
CA LEU A 162 -6.85 1.60 15.82
C LEU A 162 -5.74 0.84 16.57
N THR A 163 -4.57 0.66 15.95
CA THR A 163 -3.40 0.08 16.61
C THR A 163 -2.75 1.04 17.60
N GLU A 164 -2.67 2.34 17.27
CA GLU A 164 -2.06 3.35 18.15
C GLU A 164 -2.89 3.60 19.42
N ILE A 165 -4.21 3.64 19.30
CA ILE A 165 -5.11 3.74 20.47
C ILE A 165 -5.21 2.42 21.26
N SER A 166 -4.39 1.42 20.91
CA SER A 166 -4.35 0.09 21.54
C SER A 166 -5.68 -0.68 21.52
N VAL A 167 -6.60 -0.35 20.61
CA VAL A 167 -7.84 -1.11 20.37
C VAL A 167 -7.52 -2.42 19.66
N ILE A 168 -6.54 -2.38 18.75
CA ILE A 168 -6.04 -3.56 18.04
C ILE A 168 -4.59 -3.79 18.44
N SER A 169 -4.29 -4.97 18.98
CA SER A 169 -2.89 -5.36 19.25
C SER A 169 -2.23 -5.91 17.99
N LEU A 170 -1.02 -5.42 17.71
CA LEU A 170 -0.15 -5.85 16.61
C LEU A 170 0.48 -7.22 16.89
N THR A 171 -0.36 -8.25 16.98
CA THR A 171 0.09 -9.64 17.01
C THR A 171 0.07 -10.25 15.62
N ASN A 172 0.89 -11.27 15.39
CA ASN A 172 0.95 -12.00 14.12
C ASN A 172 -0.43 -12.49 13.66
N THR A 173 -1.29 -12.91 14.60
CA THR A 173 -2.66 -13.35 14.31
C THR A 173 -3.53 -12.21 13.79
N THR A 174 -3.49 -11.05 14.44
CA THR A 174 -4.24 -9.87 14.01
C THR A 174 -3.81 -9.42 12.61
N LEU A 175 -2.50 -9.42 12.36
CA LEU A 175 -1.92 -9.07 11.05
C LEU A 175 -2.47 -9.98 9.94
N LEU A 176 -2.51 -11.29 10.17
CA LEU A 176 -3.07 -12.25 9.22
C LEU A 176 -4.58 -12.04 9.00
N ILE A 177 -5.34 -11.71 10.04
CA ILE A 177 -6.77 -11.39 9.91
C ILE A 177 -6.96 -10.14 9.04
N ILE A 178 -6.19 -9.08 9.30
CA ILE A 178 -6.24 -7.84 8.51
C ILE A 178 -5.90 -8.14 7.06
N SER A 179 -4.80 -8.85 6.79
CA SER A 179 -4.46 -9.24 5.42
C SER A 179 -5.54 -10.10 4.77
N GLY A 180 -6.17 -11.01 5.50
CA GLY A 180 -7.30 -11.81 4.99
C GLY A 180 -8.51 -10.96 4.60
N ILE A 181 -8.82 -9.92 5.38
CA ILE A 181 -9.88 -8.96 5.06
C ILE A 181 -9.52 -8.18 3.79
N VAL A 182 -8.27 -7.71 3.68
CA VAL A 182 -7.80 -6.96 2.51
C VAL A 182 -7.88 -7.83 1.25
N VAL A 183 -7.42 -9.09 1.31
CA VAL A 183 -7.58 -10.07 0.20
C VAL A 183 -9.04 -10.23 -0.20
N ALA A 184 -9.94 -10.37 0.78
CA ALA A 184 -11.36 -10.50 0.48
C ALA A 184 -11.90 -9.27 -0.25
N VAL A 185 -11.45 -8.07 0.14
CA VAL A 185 -11.82 -6.82 -0.54
C VAL A 185 -11.26 -6.78 -1.96
N ASP A 186 -9.98 -7.09 -2.18
CA ASP A 186 -9.36 -7.16 -3.52
C ASP A 186 -10.17 -8.09 -4.44
N VAL A 187 -10.45 -9.32 -3.99
CA VAL A 187 -11.20 -10.31 -4.78
C VAL A 187 -12.62 -9.84 -5.11
N LEU A 188 -13.28 -9.12 -4.19
CA LEU A 188 -14.63 -8.58 -4.41
C LEU A 188 -14.63 -7.35 -5.32
N MET A 189 -13.58 -6.53 -5.29
CA MET A 189 -13.46 -5.33 -6.10
C MET A 189 -13.07 -5.64 -7.54
N TYR A 190 -12.23 -6.64 -7.78
CA TYR A 190 -11.77 -7.06 -9.11
C TYR A 190 -12.88 -7.16 -10.19
N PRO A 191 -14.02 -7.86 -9.99
CA PRO A 191 -15.09 -7.93 -11.00
C PRO A 191 -15.77 -6.58 -11.25
N ILE A 192 -15.80 -5.68 -10.25
CA ILE A 192 -16.35 -4.32 -10.39
C ILE A 192 -15.43 -3.48 -11.27
N VAL A 193 -14.11 -3.64 -11.14
CA VAL A 193 -13.12 -2.95 -11.97
C VAL A 193 -13.31 -3.33 -13.44
N ILE A 194 -13.40 -4.63 -13.75
CA ILE A 194 -13.59 -5.12 -15.13
C ILE A 194 -14.89 -4.57 -15.75
N LYS A 195 -15.98 -4.58 -14.99
CA LYS A 195 -17.27 -4.03 -15.45
C LYS A 195 -17.21 -2.52 -15.68
N THR A 196 -16.48 -1.79 -14.84
CA THR A 196 -16.30 -0.34 -14.99
C THR A 196 -15.52 -0.01 -16.26
N PHE A 197 -14.62 -0.90 -16.69
CA PHE A 197 -13.80 -0.74 -17.89
C PHE A 197 -14.45 -1.24 -19.19
N SER A 198 -15.61 -1.90 -19.13
CA SER A 198 -16.23 -2.53 -20.30
C SER A 198 -16.57 -1.48 -21.38
N ARG A 199 -16.11 -1.76 -22.62
CA ARG A 199 -16.13 -0.96 -23.86
C ARG A 199 -17.38 -0.09 -24.13
N GLU A 200 -18.53 -0.47 -23.58
CA GLU A 200 -19.83 0.13 -23.86
C GLU A 200 -19.98 1.54 -23.25
N MET A 201 -19.38 1.82 -22.08
CA MET A 201 -19.45 3.16 -21.45
C MET A 201 -18.46 4.17 -22.06
N ILE A 202 -17.38 3.68 -22.66
CA ILE A 202 -16.36 4.53 -23.28
C ILE A 202 -16.90 5.13 -24.59
N LEU A 203 -17.72 4.38 -25.34
CA LEU A 203 -18.30 4.86 -26.60
C LEU A 203 -19.51 5.81 -26.45
N THR A 204 -20.21 5.78 -25.31
CA THR A 204 -21.42 6.61 -25.13
C THR A 204 -21.22 7.87 -24.28
N ASN A 205 -20.21 7.93 -23.42
CA ASN A 205 -20.05 9.02 -22.44
C ASN A 205 -18.72 9.79 -22.52
N TRP A 206 -17.79 9.41 -23.39
CA TRP A 206 -16.51 10.12 -23.52
C TRP A 206 -16.62 11.21 -24.59
N LYS A 207 -16.95 12.42 -24.17
CA LYS A 207 -16.69 13.67 -24.91
C LYS A 207 -15.46 14.36 -24.36
#